data_AF-A0A8K0N4P3-F1
#
_entry.id   AF-A0A8K0N4P3-F1
#
_cell.length_a   1.000
_cell.length_b   1.000
_cell.length_c   1.000
_cell.angle_alpha   90.00
_cell.angle_beta   90.00
_cell.angle_gamma   90.00
#
_symmetry.space_group_name_H-M   'P 1'
#
loop_
_entity.id
_entity.type
_entity.pdbx_description
1 polymer ?
#
loop_
_entity_poly.entity_id
_entity_poly.type
_entity_poly.pdbx_seq_one_letter_code
_entity_poly.pdbx_strand_id
1 'polypeptide(L)'
;MAASKIQALWNHPAGPKTIHFWAPTFKWGISIANVADFSKPPEKISYPQQIAVACTGLIWSRYSTVITPKNWNLFSVNVAMAGTGLYQLFRKTRHDYASEVQLPVKE
;
A
#
# COMPACT_ATOMS: atom_id res chain seq x y z
N MET A 1 -33.61 7.50 3.21
CA MET A 1 -32.57 7.45 2.15
C MET A 1 -31.29 6.70 2.52
N ALA A 2 -30.92 6.49 3.80
CA ALA A 2 -29.72 5.71 4.18
C ALA A 2 -29.86 4.19 3.95
N ALA A 3 -31.05 3.62 4.16
CA ALA A 3 -31.31 2.19 3.94
C ALA A 3 -31.04 1.76 2.47
N SER A 4 -31.32 2.63 1.50
CA SER A 4 -31.08 2.37 0.08
C SER A 4 -29.59 2.26 -0.26
N LYS A 5 -28.72 3.07 0.37
CA LYS A 5 -27.27 3.02 0.14
C LYS A 5 -26.61 1.78 0.76
N ILE A 6 -27.06 1.38 1.95
CA ILE A 6 -26.60 0.14 2.60
C ILE A 6 -27.07 -1.09 1.80
N GLN A 7 -28.33 -1.10 1.34
CA GLN A 7 -28.86 -2.15 0.45
C GLN A 7 -28.07 -2.24 -0.87
N ALA A 8 -27.70 -1.09 -1.44
CA ALA A 8 -26.89 -1.03 -2.66
C ALA A 8 -25.44 -1.54 -2.45
N LEU A 9 -24.80 -1.23 -1.32
CA LEU A 9 -23.51 -1.80 -0.93
C LEU A 9 -23.59 -3.31 -0.67
N TRP A 10 -24.67 -3.77 -0.05
CA TRP A 10 -24.90 -5.18 0.29
C TRP A 10 -25.18 -6.08 -0.93
N ASN A 11 -25.82 -5.53 -1.95
CA ASN A 11 -26.11 -6.23 -3.20
C ASN A 11 -25.12 -5.93 -4.34
N HIS A 12 -24.05 -5.18 -4.07
CA HIS A 12 -23.01 -4.92 -5.06
C HIS A 12 -22.35 -6.24 -5.49
N PRO A 13 -22.06 -6.47 -6.78
CA PRO A 13 -21.42 -7.70 -7.26
C PRO A 13 -20.00 -7.92 -6.71
N ALA A 14 -19.34 -6.84 -6.26
CA ALA A 14 -18.09 -6.89 -5.47
C ALA A 14 -18.32 -6.51 -3.99
N GLY A 15 -19.54 -6.72 -3.48
CA GLY A 15 -19.95 -6.38 -2.11
C GLY A 15 -19.62 -7.47 -1.08
N PRO A 16 -20.03 -7.28 0.19
CA PRO A 16 -19.63 -8.13 1.33
C PRO A 16 -20.01 -9.61 1.21
N LYS A 17 -20.92 -9.95 0.30
CA LYS A 17 -21.34 -11.32 0.02
C LYS A 17 -20.36 -12.11 -0.86
N THR A 18 -19.37 -11.45 -1.47
CA THR A 18 -18.48 -12.09 -2.44
C THR A 18 -17.03 -12.11 -1.99
N ILE A 19 -16.28 -13.09 -2.51
CA ILE A 19 -14.83 -13.20 -2.28
C ILE A 19 -14.08 -11.93 -2.73
N HIS A 20 -14.64 -11.20 -3.68
CA HIS A 20 -14.09 -9.95 -4.18
C HIS A 20 -14.05 -8.85 -3.10
N PHE A 21 -14.88 -8.92 -2.05
CA PHE A 21 -14.75 -8.01 -0.91
C PHE A 21 -13.74 -8.51 0.12
N TRP A 22 -13.82 -9.79 0.50
CA TRP A 22 -13.02 -10.35 1.58
C TRP A 22 -11.54 -10.53 1.22
N ALA A 23 -11.22 -10.96 -0.01
CA ALA A 23 -9.83 -11.15 -0.41
C ALA A 23 -9.00 -9.84 -0.36
N PRO A 24 -9.48 -8.70 -0.88
CA PRO A 24 -8.82 -7.41 -0.65
C PRO A 24 -8.79 -7.00 0.82
N THR A 25 -9.85 -7.28 1.59
CA THR A 25 -9.88 -7.01 3.03
C THR A 25 -8.76 -7.72 3.77
N PHE A 26 -8.49 -8.99 3.48
CA PHE A 26 -7.34 -9.70 4.06
C PHE A 26 -6.00 -9.15 3.56
N LYS A 27 -5.93 -8.71 2.30
CA LYS A 27 -4.72 -8.10 1.73
C LYS A 27 -4.29 -6.82 2.49
N TRP A 28 -5.22 -6.12 3.16
CA TRP A 28 -4.88 -5.00 4.04
C TRP A 28 -3.93 -5.35 5.18
N GLY A 29 -3.87 -6.63 5.60
CA GLY A 29 -2.91 -7.08 6.60
C GLY A 29 -1.46 -6.80 6.18
N ILE A 30 -1.14 -6.92 4.89
CA ILE A 30 0.20 -6.61 4.35
C ILE A 30 0.50 -5.12 4.48
N SER A 31 -0.47 -4.25 4.14
CA SER A 31 -0.30 -2.81 4.26
C SER A 31 -0.17 -2.37 5.73
N ILE A 32 -0.94 -2.97 6.64
CA ILE A 32 -0.84 -2.70 8.08
C ILE A 32 0.52 -3.15 8.62
N ALA A 33 1.01 -4.32 8.23
CA ALA A 33 2.35 -4.79 8.61
C ALA A 33 3.44 -3.84 8.09
N ASN A 34 3.32 -3.36 6.85
CA ASN A 34 4.23 -2.35 6.30
C ASN A 34 4.21 -1.04 7.09
N VAL A 35 3.03 -0.59 7.55
CA VAL A 35 2.92 0.60 8.41
C VAL A 35 3.54 0.36 9.78
N ALA A 36 3.34 -0.80 10.40
CA ALA A 36 3.98 -1.14 11.67
C ALA A 36 5.51 -1.13 11.55
N ASP A 37 6.03 -1.56 10.39
CA ASP A 37 7.46 -1.53 10.07
C ASP A 37 8.05 -0.12 9.89
N PHE A 38 7.22 0.92 9.88
CA PHE A 38 7.71 2.31 9.90
C PHE A 38 8.46 2.66 11.18
N SER A 39 8.25 1.91 12.27
CA SER A 39 9.00 2.10 13.51
C SER A 39 10.38 1.44 13.49
N LYS A 40 10.67 0.57 12.50
CA LYS A 40 11.96 -0.12 12.40
C LYS A 40 13.05 0.82 11.87
N PRO A 41 14.32 0.62 12.29
CA PRO A 41 15.46 1.37 11.80
C PRO A 41 15.57 1.36 10.26
N PRO A 42 15.82 2.50 9.61
CA PRO A 42 15.88 2.62 8.15
C PRO A 42 17.02 1.83 7.49
N GLU A 43 18.06 1.47 8.24
CA GLU A 43 19.17 0.64 7.78
C GLU A 43 18.71 -0.77 7.43
N LYS A 44 17.70 -1.28 8.15
CA LYS A 44 17.14 -2.63 7.94
C LYS A 44 16.12 -2.71 6.80
N ILE A 45 15.79 -1.58 6.17
CA ILE A 45 14.83 -1.53 5.06
C ILE A 45 15.54 -1.91 3.76
N SER A 46 14.96 -2.81 2.97
CA SER A 46 15.49 -3.22 1.67
C SER A 46 14.96 -2.33 0.54
N TYR A 47 15.86 -1.65 -0.19
CA TYR A 47 15.52 -0.85 -1.38
C TYR A 47 14.76 -1.64 -2.45
N PRO A 48 15.26 -2.80 -2.96
CA PRO A 48 14.58 -3.52 -4.02
C PRO A 48 13.18 -4.01 -3.59
N GLN A 49 13.02 -4.37 -2.32
CA GLN A 49 11.71 -4.77 -1.79
C GLN A 49 10.73 -3.60 -1.81
N GLN A 50 11.13 -2.42 -1.31
CA GLN A 50 10.21 -1.27 -1.24
C GLN A 50 9.91 -0.66 -2.60
N ILE A 51 10.86 -0.72 -3.54
CA ILE A 51 10.60 -0.39 -4.96
C ILE A 51 9.59 -1.38 -5.55
N ALA A 52 9.77 -2.69 -5.32
CA ALA A 52 8.83 -3.69 -5.81
C ALA A 52 7.42 -3.48 -5.24
N VAL A 53 7.29 -3.22 -3.93
CA VAL A 53 6.01 -2.93 -3.26
C VAL A 53 5.36 -1.66 -3.83
N ALA A 54 6.14 -0.59 -4.02
CA ALA A 54 5.64 0.65 -4.61
C ALA A 54 5.16 0.45 -6.06
N CYS A 55 5.99 -0.14 -6.92
CA CYS A 55 5.69 -0.37 -8.33
C CYS A 55 4.49 -1.31 -8.51
N THR A 56 4.47 -2.43 -7.79
CA THR A 56 3.34 -3.37 -7.86
C THR A 56 2.05 -2.73 -7.37
N GLY A 57 2.09 -1.96 -6.27
CA GLY A 57 0.94 -1.19 -5.79
C GLY A 57 0.38 -0.24 -6.86
N LEU A 58 1.23 0.50 -7.58
CA LEU A 58 0.80 1.43 -8.63
C LEU A 58 0.18 0.70 -9.83
N ILE A 59 0.83 -0.35 -10.31
CA ILE A 59 0.35 -1.15 -11.46
C ILE A 59 -1.02 -1.74 -11.13
N TRP A 60 -1.16 -2.40 -9.97
CA TRP A 60 -2.40 -3.03 -9.57
C TRP A 60 -3.50 -2.03 -9.21
N SER A 61 -3.15 -0.82 -8.79
CA SER A 61 -4.11 0.28 -8.63
C SER A 61 -4.76 0.61 -9.97
N ARG A 62 -3.98 0.75 -11.06
CA ARG A 62 -4.57 0.98 -12.39
C ARG A 62 -5.46 -0.18 -12.83
N TYR A 63 -4.97 -1.42 -12.75
CA TYR A 63 -5.74 -2.60 -13.18
C TYR A 63 -7.05 -2.78 -12.41
N SER A 64 -7.08 -2.48 -11.11
CA SER A 64 -8.31 -2.59 -10.30
C SER A 64 -9.47 -1.70 -10.77
N THR A 65 -9.17 -0.60 -11.49
CA THR A 65 -10.18 0.32 -12.03
C THR A 65 -10.67 -0.06 -13.44
N VAL A 66 -9.93 -0.93 -14.13
CA VAL A 66 -10.23 -1.45 -15.47
C VAL A 66 -11.12 -2.70 -15.38
N ILE A 67 -10.97 -3.50 -14.33
CA ILE A 67 -11.79 -4.69 -14.09
C ILE A 67 -13.25 -4.28 -13.83
N THR A 68 -14.18 -4.91 -14.55
CA THR A 68 -15.63 -4.71 -14.39
C THR A 68 -16.23 -5.95 -13.72
N PRO A 69 -17.02 -5.80 -12.64
CA PRO A 69 -17.40 -4.56 -11.95
C PRO A 69 -16.25 -3.97 -11.11
N LYS A 70 -16.21 -2.64 -11.00
CA LYS A 70 -15.14 -1.91 -10.29
C LYS A 70 -15.12 -2.27 -8.81
N ASN A 71 -13.96 -2.67 -8.31
CA ASN A 71 -13.76 -3.00 -6.91
C ASN A 71 -12.89 -1.95 -6.22
N TRP A 72 -13.56 -1.02 -5.53
CA TRP A 72 -12.89 0.08 -4.83
C TRP A 72 -12.03 -0.39 -3.65
N ASN A 73 -12.35 -1.51 -2.99
CA ASN A 73 -11.51 -2.06 -1.93
C ASN A 73 -10.18 -2.57 -2.49
N LEU A 74 -10.23 -3.28 -3.62
CA LEU A 74 -9.03 -3.71 -4.34
C LEU A 74 -8.19 -2.51 -4.81
N PHE A 75 -8.82 -1.42 -5.24
CA PHE A 75 -8.10 -0.19 -5.56
C PHE A 75 -7.39 0.38 -4.32
N SER A 76 -8.13 0.61 -3.24
CA SER A 76 -7.61 1.25 -2.04
C SER A 76 -6.44 0.49 -1.41
N VAL A 77 -6.49 -0.85 -1.35
CA VAL A 77 -5.40 -1.64 -0.78
C VAL A 77 -4.11 -1.54 -1.59
N ASN A 78 -4.20 -1.47 -2.92
CA ASN A 78 -3.04 -1.33 -3.80
C ASN A 78 -2.46 0.10 -3.77
N VAL A 79 -3.31 1.12 -3.64
CA VAL A 79 -2.87 2.51 -3.43
C VAL A 79 -2.17 2.66 -2.09
N ALA A 80 -2.71 2.08 -1.02
CA ALA A 80 -2.07 2.09 0.30
C ALA A 80 -0.72 1.36 0.28
N MET A 81 -0.63 0.23 -0.43
CA MET A 81 0.62 -0.50 -0.63
C MET A 81 1.66 0.36 -1.37
N ALA A 82 1.25 1.06 -2.43
CA ALA A 82 2.12 1.99 -3.15
C ALA A 82 2.62 3.12 -2.24
N GLY A 83 1.70 3.77 -1.50
CA GLY A 83 2.02 4.88 -0.62
C GLY A 83 2.96 4.48 0.53
N THR A 84 2.71 3.33 1.15
CA THR A 84 3.56 2.82 2.24
C THR A 84 4.97 2.45 1.76
N GLY A 85 5.09 1.82 0.58
CA GLY A 85 6.39 1.54 -0.04
C GLY A 85 7.18 2.82 -0.38
N LEU A 86 6.52 3.81 -0.99
CA LEU A 86 7.13 5.11 -1.31
C LEU A 86 7.58 5.86 -0.05
N TYR A 87 6.78 5.83 1.02
CA TYR A 87 7.14 6.45 2.29
C TYR A 87 8.41 5.82 2.90
N GLN A 88 8.51 4.49 2.90
CA GLN A 88 9.70 3.81 3.42
C GLN A 88 10.93 4.08 2.55
N LEU A 89 10.79 4.15 1.22
CA LEU A 89 11.86 4.55 0.31
C LEU A 89 12.34 5.96 0.63
N PHE A 90 11.42 6.93 0.72
CA PHE A 90 11.74 8.31 1.05
C PHE A 90 12.49 8.42 2.39
N ARG A 91 12.04 7.68 3.42
CA ARG A 91 12.71 7.65 4.72
C ARG A 91 14.13 7.08 4.64
N LYS A 92 14.32 5.99 3.89
CA LYS A 92 15.64 5.37 3.72
C LYS A 92 16.59 6.29 2.94
N THR A 93 16.13 6.86 1.84
CA THR A 93 16.90 7.81 1.04
C THR A 93 17.32 9.02 1.87
N ARG A 94 16.40 9.62 2.64
CA ARG A 94 16.74 10.72 3.55
C ARG A 94 17.78 10.35 4.61
N HIS A 95 17.70 9.13 5.14
CA HIS A 95 18.65 8.63 6.12
C HIS A 95 20.05 8.47 5.52
N ASP A 96 20.14 7.88 4.32
CA ASP A 96 21.41 7.64 3.64
C ASP A 96 22.09 8.98 3.25
N TYR A 97 21.34 9.95 2.71
CA TYR A 97 21.87 11.29 2.43
C TYR A 97 22.30 12.05 3.70
N ALA A 98 21.55 11.93 4.80
CA ALA A 98 21.95 12.55 6.06
C ALA A 98 23.22 11.90 6.64
N SER A 99 23.38 10.58 6.45
CA SER A 99 24.58 9.84 6.87
C SER A 99 25.81 10.21 6.03
N GLU A 100 25.65 10.41 4.71
CA GLU A 100 26.72 10.89 3.84
C GLU A 100 27.21 12.30 4.21
N VAL A 101 26.29 13.21 4.57
CA VAL A 101 26.63 14.58 5.01
C VAL A 101 27.42 14.57 6.33
N GLN A 102 27.32 13.50 7.13
CA GLN A 102 28.04 13.34 8.38
C GLN A 102 29.45 12.73 8.22
N LEU A 103 29.86 12.37 7.00
CA LEU A 103 31.23 11.97 6.67
C LEU A 103 32.03 13.08 5.95
N PRO A 104 32.43 14.17 6.65
CA PRO A 104 33.71 14.80 6.41
C PRO A 104 34.70 14.34 7.49
N VAL A 105 35.92 13.98 7.06
CA VAL A 105 37.08 13.59 7.88
C VAL A 105 37.16 12.10 8.24
N LYS A 106 37.60 11.28 7.27
CA LYS A 106 38.54 10.20 7.57
C LYS A 106 39.94 10.81 7.46
N GLU A 107 40.59 11.04 8.60
CA GLU A 107 42.06 11.17 8.66
C GLU A 107 42.71 9.84 8.27
#